data_AF-A0A535GQK9-F1
#
_entry.id   AF-A0A535GQK9-F1
#
_cell.length_a   1.000
_cell.length_b   1.000
_cell.length_c   1.000
_cell.angle_alpha   90.00
_cell.angle_beta   90.00
_cell.angle_gamma   90.00
#
_symmetry.space_group_name_H-M   'P 1'
#
loop_
_entity.id
_entity.type
_entity.pdbx_description
1 polymer ?
#
loop_
_entity_poly.entity_id
_entity_poly.type
_entity_poly.pdbx_seq_one_letter_code
_entity_poly.pdbx_strand_id
1 'polypeptide(L)'
;MAIQSPRDLFLYGLCAMYDVERKLDQMLPILAQESLDAQAREAFTQHEQETRQHISNLEQCFQILGSQPMIVESNMVAGLRRDHDAFLQQQPPAQALTMFDLYAGYQSECLEIAGYHNLIDAANSIGLSQCVPLLQQNLQQEIAASQKLAALAHQLGLQQTQLGRAPVPNQPPAGANQPMSNQPAQATNQPMPNQPMASQSAQAANQPAPNQGFATANPPVANQSSGTANPSIADEPTETANAPAANIASQVQEGMDVVGSDMRPVGVVRNVRDNDFRIDIPMQRDLYAPFDAVQNVTADRVILNIPADQVRDMNWSKPSLMG
;
A
#
# COMPACT_ATOMS: atom_id res chain seq x y z
N MET A 1 29.58 0.31 10.20
CA MET A 1 29.28 -0.60 11.34
C MET A 1 29.11 -2.01 10.81
N ALA A 2 29.63 -3.03 11.48
CA ALA A 2 29.27 -4.43 11.22
C ALA A 2 28.12 -4.82 12.16
N ILE A 3 27.07 -5.45 11.63
CA ILE A 3 25.91 -5.89 12.43
C ILE A 3 26.16 -7.35 12.84
N GLN A 4 26.36 -7.60 14.13
CA GLN A 4 26.66 -8.94 14.66
C GLN A 4 25.66 -9.40 15.72
N SER A 5 24.85 -8.49 16.25
CA SER A 5 23.85 -8.75 17.29
C SER A 5 22.56 -7.93 17.08
N PRO A 6 21.44 -8.33 17.70
CA PRO A 6 20.22 -7.51 17.75
C PRO A 6 20.44 -6.11 18.34
N ARG A 7 21.43 -5.95 19.24
CA ARG A 7 21.82 -4.64 19.80
C ARG A 7 22.48 -3.75 18.75
N ASP A 8 23.31 -4.32 17.88
CA ASP A 8 23.92 -3.58 16.77
C ASP A 8 22.86 -3.15 15.75
N LEU A 9 21.87 -4.02 15.49
CA LEU A 9 20.75 -3.70 14.60
C LEU A 9 19.88 -2.57 15.17
N PHE A 10 19.58 -2.59 16.48
CA PHE A 10 18.89 -1.49 17.15
C PHE A 10 19.70 -0.19 17.07
N LEU A 11 21.01 -0.21 17.37
CA LEU A 11 21.88 0.96 17.28
C LEU A 11 21.96 1.50 15.84
N TYR A 12 22.06 0.64 14.84
CA TYR A 12 22.02 1.03 13.44
C TYR A 12 20.71 1.73 13.08
N GLY A 13 19.57 1.15 13.46
CA GLY A 13 18.25 1.75 13.24
C GLY A 13 18.10 3.10 13.96
N LEU A 14 18.62 3.21 15.19
CA LEU A 14 18.55 4.43 15.99
C LEU A 14 19.38 5.55 15.36
N CYS A 15 20.57 5.24 14.84
CA CYS A 15 21.38 6.17 14.05
C CYS A 15 20.70 6.57 12.73
N ALA A 16 20.07 5.63 12.03
CA ALA A 16 19.37 5.91 10.78
C ALA A 16 18.14 6.81 10.99
N MET A 17 17.36 6.60 12.05
CA MET A 17 16.25 7.47 12.41
C MET A 17 16.74 8.85 12.87
N TYR A 18 17.83 8.90 13.63
CA TYR A 18 18.44 10.17 14.01
C TYR A 18 18.89 11.00 12.78
N ASP A 19 19.40 10.37 11.71
CA ASP A 19 19.70 11.07 10.45
C ASP A 19 18.44 11.52 9.69
N VAL A 20 17.35 10.74 9.72
CA VAL A 20 16.03 11.13 9.18
C VAL A 20 15.55 12.43 9.82
N GLU A 21 15.42 12.43 11.15
CA GLU A 21 14.95 13.56 11.96
C GLU A 21 15.84 14.80 11.77
N ARG A 22 17.16 14.63 11.80
CA ARG A 22 18.14 15.72 11.59
C ARG A 22 18.07 16.32 10.18
N LYS A 23 17.60 15.56 9.17
CA LYS A 23 17.36 16.06 7.80
C LYS A 23 15.99 16.74 7.66
N LEU A 24 14.99 16.29 8.41
CA LEU A 24 13.64 16.88 8.42
C LEU A 24 13.60 18.21 9.19
N ASP A 25 14.32 18.35 10.30
CA ASP A 25 14.56 19.64 11.00
C ASP A 25 15.14 20.72 10.05
N GLN A 26 15.82 20.30 8.97
CA GLN A 26 16.34 21.17 7.91
C GLN A 26 15.41 21.34 6.70
N MET A 27 14.44 20.44 6.48
CA MET A 27 13.46 20.52 5.38
C MET A 27 12.21 21.30 5.80
N LEU A 28 11.68 21.04 6.98
CA LEU A 28 10.38 21.56 7.41
C LEU A 28 10.27 23.09 7.40
N PRO A 29 11.32 23.88 7.76
CA PRO A 29 11.30 25.32 7.59
C PRO A 29 11.19 25.77 6.11
N ILE A 30 11.75 24.99 5.18
CA ILE A 30 11.71 25.26 3.74
C ILE A 30 10.30 25.00 3.21
N LEU A 31 9.73 23.83 3.51
CA LEU A 31 8.36 23.46 3.11
C LEU A 31 7.31 24.43 3.71
N ALA A 32 7.52 24.87 4.96
CA ALA A 32 6.69 25.90 5.59
C ALA A 32 6.77 27.25 4.84
N GLN A 33 7.94 27.63 4.32
CA GLN A 33 8.14 28.87 3.57
C GLN A 33 7.58 28.79 2.14
N GLU A 34 7.66 27.62 1.50
CA GLU A 34 7.16 27.36 0.15
C GLU A 34 5.62 27.22 0.09
N SER A 35 5.01 26.75 1.18
CA SER A 35 3.56 26.63 1.29
C SER A 35 2.83 27.98 1.29
N LEU A 36 2.03 28.24 0.25
CA LEU A 36 1.10 29.36 0.23
C LEU A 36 -0.09 29.14 1.16
N ASP A 37 -0.54 27.90 1.32
CA ASP A 37 -1.64 27.58 2.22
C ASP A 37 -1.22 27.75 3.69
N ALA A 38 -2.08 28.41 4.46
CA ALA A 38 -1.81 28.76 5.85
C ALA A 38 -1.85 27.54 6.79
N GLN A 39 -2.73 26.56 6.51
CA GLN A 39 -2.87 25.36 7.33
C GLN A 39 -1.72 24.37 7.07
N ALA A 40 -1.28 24.25 5.81
CA ALA A 40 -0.11 23.46 5.44
C ALA A 40 1.19 24.07 6.00
N ARG A 41 1.36 25.40 5.95
CA ARG A 41 2.48 26.10 6.60
C ARG A 41 2.48 25.87 8.11
N GLU A 42 1.33 26.00 8.77
CA GLU A 42 1.19 25.71 10.21
C GLU A 42 1.46 24.23 10.53
N ALA A 43 1.09 23.29 9.64
CA ALA A 43 1.42 21.88 9.80
C ALA A 43 2.93 21.64 9.81
N PHE A 44 3.67 22.17 8.83
CA PHE A 44 5.13 22.03 8.77
C PHE A 44 5.83 22.74 9.94
N THR A 45 5.41 23.96 10.32
CA THR A 45 5.99 24.67 11.48
C THR A 45 5.67 24.02 12.84
N GLN A 46 4.51 23.36 12.97
CA GLN A 46 4.24 22.53 14.16
C GLN A 46 5.16 21.31 14.16
N HIS A 47 5.19 20.56 13.06
CA HIS A 47 5.96 19.32 12.97
C HIS A 47 7.47 19.57 13.16
N GLU A 48 8.03 20.69 12.66
CA GLU A 48 9.41 21.13 12.96
C GLU A 48 9.74 21.16 14.47
N GLN A 49 8.78 21.55 15.31
CA GLN A 49 8.95 21.58 16.77
C GLN A 49 8.86 20.18 17.38
N GLU A 50 8.05 19.31 16.78
CA GLU A 50 7.89 17.91 17.16
C GLU A 50 9.16 17.12 16.80
N THR A 51 9.66 17.21 15.57
CA THR A 51 10.96 16.69 15.09
C THR A 51 12.11 17.06 16.04
N ARG A 52 12.17 18.30 16.54
CA ARG A 52 13.19 18.71 17.53
C ARG A 52 13.07 17.99 18.88
N GLN A 53 11.84 17.72 19.33
CA GLN A 53 11.61 16.87 20.50
C GLN A 53 11.95 15.40 20.20
N HIS A 54 11.70 14.93 18.99
CA HIS A 54 12.02 13.57 18.57
C HIS A 54 13.53 13.31 18.56
N ILE A 55 14.32 14.25 18.02
CA ILE A 55 15.79 14.29 18.12
C ILE A 55 16.23 14.16 19.58
N SER A 56 15.66 14.95 20.49
CA SER A 56 15.98 14.90 21.93
C SER A 56 15.61 13.56 22.58
N ASN A 57 14.51 12.93 22.16
CA ASN A 57 14.10 11.61 22.61
C ASN A 57 15.06 10.51 22.10
N LEU A 58 15.54 10.60 20.86
CA LEU A 58 16.56 9.71 20.31
C LEU A 58 17.92 9.88 21.02
N GLU A 59 18.32 11.11 21.36
CA GLU A 59 19.51 11.40 22.17
C GLU A 59 19.45 10.75 23.56
N GLN A 60 18.29 10.75 24.20
CA GLN A 60 18.07 10.01 25.45
C GLN A 60 18.17 8.49 25.24
N CYS A 61 17.65 7.95 24.13
CA CYS A 61 17.84 6.53 23.77
C CYS A 61 19.33 6.16 23.59
N PHE A 62 20.14 7.04 22.99
CA PHE A 62 21.61 6.85 22.91
C PHE A 62 22.26 6.81 24.30
N GLN A 63 21.87 7.72 25.21
CA GLN A 63 22.35 7.74 26.60
C GLN A 63 21.99 6.47 27.36
N ILE A 64 20.73 5.99 27.25
CA ILE A 64 20.25 4.73 27.84
C ILE A 64 21.05 3.53 27.29
N LEU A 65 21.39 3.56 26.01
CA LEU A 65 22.19 2.52 25.34
C LEU A 65 23.69 2.61 25.71
N GLY A 66 24.14 3.68 26.37
CA GLY A 66 25.56 3.94 26.66
C GLY A 66 26.40 4.08 25.40
N SER A 67 25.81 4.61 24.32
CA SER A 67 26.42 4.74 22.99
C SER A 67 26.30 6.17 22.47
N GLN A 68 27.15 6.57 21.52
CA GLN A 68 27.00 7.85 20.82
C GLN A 68 26.38 7.63 19.43
N PRO A 69 25.63 8.60 18.88
CA PRO A 69 25.18 8.54 17.50
C PRO A 69 26.37 8.40 16.54
N MET A 70 26.25 7.46 15.60
CA MET A 70 27.19 7.28 14.49
C MET A 70 26.54 7.78 13.21
N ILE A 71 27.37 8.22 12.25
CA ILE A 71 26.88 8.60 10.92
C ILE A 71 26.36 7.34 10.22
N VAL A 72 25.03 7.24 10.08
CA VAL A 72 24.32 6.24 9.29
C VAL A 72 23.34 7.00 8.41
N GLU A 73 23.65 7.14 7.13
CA GLU A 73 22.87 7.99 6.26
C GLU A 73 21.56 7.31 5.81
N SER A 74 20.43 7.98 6.06
CA SER A 74 19.13 7.65 5.47
C SER A 74 19.06 8.09 4.02
N ASN A 75 19.20 7.12 3.12
CA ASN A 75 18.99 7.28 1.68
C ASN A 75 17.55 7.65 1.31
N MET A 76 16.57 7.42 2.21
CA MET A 76 15.14 7.60 1.91
C MET A 76 14.76 9.09 1.95
N VAL A 77 15.07 9.78 3.04
CA VAL A 77 14.86 11.25 3.15
C VAL A 77 15.82 12.01 2.22
N ALA A 78 17.02 11.49 1.99
CA ALA A 78 17.90 12.01 0.93
C ALA A 78 17.34 11.77 -0.49
N GLY A 79 16.42 10.82 -0.66
CA GLY A 79 15.62 10.65 -1.88
C GLY A 79 14.55 11.74 -1.99
N LEU A 80 13.70 11.87 -0.98
CA LEU A 80 12.63 12.87 -0.96
C LEU A 80 13.14 14.31 -1.14
N ARG A 81 14.29 14.67 -0.54
CA ARG A 81 14.96 15.95 -0.81
C ARG A 81 15.36 16.10 -2.28
N ARG A 82 15.95 15.08 -2.91
CA ARG A 82 16.32 15.13 -4.33
C ARG A 82 15.11 15.22 -5.25
N ASP A 83 14.01 14.56 -4.90
CA ASP A 83 12.76 14.62 -5.67
C ASP A 83 12.13 16.02 -5.57
N HIS A 84 12.17 16.65 -4.38
CA HIS A 84 11.80 18.05 -4.16
C HIS A 84 12.69 19.03 -4.95
N ASP A 85 14.03 18.91 -4.84
CA ASP A 85 14.99 19.72 -5.61
C ASP A 85 14.78 19.59 -7.14
N ALA A 86 14.45 18.39 -7.62
CA ALA A 86 14.16 18.11 -9.03
C ALA A 86 12.79 18.63 -9.48
N PHE A 87 11.80 18.65 -8.57
CA PHE A 87 10.49 19.23 -8.82
C PHE A 87 10.55 20.75 -8.90
N LEU A 88 11.28 21.42 -7.99
CA LEU A 88 11.55 22.87 -8.04
C LEU A 88 12.20 23.30 -9.36
N GLN A 89 13.10 22.49 -9.93
CA GLN A 89 13.71 22.76 -11.25
C GLN A 89 12.70 22.81 -12.40
N GLN A 90 11.51 22.21 -12.26
CA GLN A 90 10.43 22.33 -13.24
C GLN A 90 9.68 23.68 -13.17
N GLN A 91 10.06 24.56 -12.25
CA GLN A 91 9.41 25.85 -11.99
C GLN A 91 7.89 25.72 -11.77
N PRO A 92 7.44 24.84 -10.86
CA PRO A 92 6.03 24.57 -10.64
C PRO A 92 5.30 25.84 -10.18
N PRO A 93 4.03 26.04 -10.56
CA PRO A 93 3.21 27.07 -9.92
C PRO A 93 3.10 26.75 -8.43
N ALA A 94 3.14 27.78 -7.57
CA ALA A 94 3.25 27.59 -6.12
C ALA A 94 2.14 26.71 -5.50
N GLN A 95 0.94 26.66 -6.11
CA GLN A 95 -0.12 25.75 -5.67
C GLN A 95 0.18 24.26 -5.95
N ALA A 96 0.94 23.95 -7.01
CA ALA A 96 1.43 22.60 -7.29
C ALA A 96 2.62 22.24 -6.38
N LEU A 97 3.46 23.23 -6.03
CA LEU A 97 4.52 23.06 -5.02
C LEU A 97 3.92 22.67 -3.67
N THR A 98 2.99 23.47 -3.12
CA THR A 98 2.31 23.14 -1.85
C THR A 98 1.66 21.74 -1.85
N MET A 99 1.10 21.30 -2.99
CA MET A 99 0.55 19.93 -3.10
C MET A 99 1.65 18.85 -3.11
N PHE A 100 2.75 19.08 -3.82
CA PHE A 100 3.91 18.20 -3.83
C PHE A 100 4.50 18.07 -2.42
N ASP A 101 4.67 19.20 -1.71
CA ASP A 101 5.22 19.24 -0.36
C ASP A 101 4.35 18.48 0.63
N LEU A 102 3.01 18.60 0.54
CA LEU A 102 2.08 17.83 1.37
C LEU A 102 2.17 16.32 1.10
N TYR A 103 2.40 15.90 -0.15
CA TYR A 103 2.59 14.50 -0.51
C TYR A 103 3.96 13.97 -0.05
N ALA A 104 5.04 14.73 -0.25
CA ALA A 104 6.38 14.38 0.21
C ALA A 104 6.49 14.35 1.75
N GLY A 105 5.80 15.27 2.43
CA GLY A 105 5.60 15.25 3.86
C GLY A 105 4.92 13.96 4.30
N TYR A 106 3.71 13.67 3.81
CA TYR A 106 2.98 12.43 4.13
C TYR A 106 3.81 11.14 3.88
N GLN A 107 4.61 11.11 2.81
CA GLN A 107 5.53 10.00 2.54
C GLN A 107 6.66 9.89 3.58
N SER A 108 7.20 11.01 4.08
CA SER A 108 8.19 11.03 5.16
C SER A 108 7.60 10.40 6.43
N GLU A 109 6.41 10.84 6.85
CA GLU A 109 5.70 10.33 8.03
C GLU A 109 5.49 8.81 7.95
N CYS A 110 5.11 8.27 6.78
CA CYS A 110 4.94 6.83 6.60
C CYS A 110 6.25 6.04 6.80
N LEU A 111 7.40 6.61 6.42
CA LEU A 111 8.71 6.01 6.66
C LEU A 111 9.09 6.07 8.14
N GLU A 112 8.77 7.18 8.81
CA GLU A 112 9.06 7.39 10.23
C GLU A 112 8.21 6.50 11.12
N ILE A 113 6.89 6.42 10.88
CA ILE A 113 5.97 5.47 11.52
C ILE A 113 6.52 4.03 11.43
N ALA A 114 6.94 3.60 10.24
CA ALA A 114 7.50 2.26 10.04
C ALA A 114 8.83 2.08 10.79
N GLY A 115 9.73 3.08 10.76
CA GLY A 115 11.00 3.03 11.47
C GLY A 115 10.83 3.05 13.00
N TYR A 116 9.90 3.83 13.54
CA TYR A 116 9.59 3.86 14.96
C TYR A 116 8.97 2.56 15.45
N HIS A 117 8.06 1.95 14.68
CA HIS A 117 7.59 0.58 14.96
C HIS A 117 8.76 -0.42 15.06
N ASN A 118 9.64 -0.43 14.06
CA ASN A 118 10.82 -1.30 14.07
C ASN A 118 11.74 -1.04 15.27
N LEU A 119 11.93 0.23 15.69
CA LEU A 119 12.73 0.59 16.85
C LEU A 119 12.10 0.16 18.18
N ILE A 120 10.77 0.29 18.32
CA ILE A 120 10.03 -0.14 19.51
C ILE A 120 10.11 -1.68 19.65
N ASP A 121 9.87 -2.42 18.57
CA ASP A 121 9.94 -3.88 18.57
C ASP A 121 11.38 -4.37 18.86
N ALA A 122 12.38 -3.73 18.24
CA ALA A 122 13.77 -4.01 18.52
C ALA A 122 14.14 -3.72 19.98
N ALA A 123 13.77 -2.55 20.53
CA ALA A 123 14.02 -2.18 21.92
C ALA A 123 13.40 -3.17 22.92
N ASN A 124 12.16 -3.60 22.67
CA ASN A 124 11.49 -4.66 23.45
C ASN A 124 12.28 -5.98 23.38
N SER A 125 12.69 -6.40 22.18
CA SER A 125 13.39 -7.68 21.98
C SER A 125 14.75 -7.79 22.70
N ILE A 126 15.41 -6.64 22.95
CA ILE A 126 16.72 -6.56 23.63
C ILE A 126 16.64 -5.99 25.06
N GLY A 127 15.43 -5.81 25.61
CA GLY A 127 15.22 -5.40 27.00
C GLY A 127 15.47 -3.92 27.31
N LEU A 128 15.50 -3.04 26.31
CA LEU A 128 15.65 -1.58 26.49
C LEU A 128 14.31 -0.90 26.76
N SER A 129 13.62 -1.35 27.81
CA SER A 129 12.28 -0.85 28.20
C SER A 129 12.23 0.66 28.46
N GLN A 130 13.35 1.29 28.83
CA GLN A 130 13.45 2.74 29.04
C GLN A 130 13.38 3.55 27.72
N CYS A 131 13.76 2.96 26.58
CA CYS A 131 13.66 3.62 25.27
C CYS A 131 12.23 3.59 24.71
N VAL A 132 11.45 2.57 25.06
CA VAL A 132 10.10 2.33 24.54
C VAL A 132 9.16 3.55 24.69
N PRO A 133 8.99 4.19 25.86
CA PRO A 133 8.08 5.34 25.99
C PRO A 133 8.53 6.56 25.17
N LEU A 134 9.84 6.77 25.01
CA LEU A 134 10.40 7.86 24.19
C LEU A 134 10.08 7.65 22.70
N LEU A 135 10.30 6.43 22.21
CA LEU A 135 10.00 6.05 20.82
C LEU A 135 8.49 6.01 20.53
N GLN A 136 7.68 5.61 21.51
CA GLN A 136 6.21 5.63 21.43
C GLN A 136 5.65 7.05 21.41
N GLN A 137 6.30 8.00 22.08
CA GLN A 137 5.90 9.41 22.00
C GLN A 137 6.07 9.94 20.58
N ASN A 138 7.26 9.78 19.97
CA ASN A 138 7.52 10.20 18.59
C ASN A 138 6.52 9.53 17.63
N LEU A 139 6.37 8.20 17.69
CA LEU A 139 5.40 7.45 16.88
C LEU A 139 3.97 8.01 16.93
N GLN A 140 3.49 8.43 18.11
CA GLN A 140 2.15 9.01 18.23
C GLN A 140 2.04 10.38 17.57
N GLN A 141 3.12 11.16 17.57
CA GLN A 141 3.20 12.46 16.90
C GLN A 141 3.23 12.24 15.37
N GLU A 142 4.03 11.31 14.84
CA GLU A 142 4.07 11.05 13.38
C GLU A 142 2.73 10.53 12.85
N ILE A 143 2.03 9.69 13.63
CA ILE A 143 0.69 9.22 13.27
C ILE A 143 -0.29 10.41 13.17
N ALA A 144 -0.18 11.39 14.06
CA ALA A 144 -1.03 12.59 14.02
C ALA A 144 -0.64 13.55 12.88
N ALA A 145 0.65 13.75 12.63
CA ALA A 145 1.17 14.58 11.55
C ALA A 145 0.83 13.97 10.17
N SER A 146 1.04 12.67 9.98
CA SER A 146 0.58 11.89 8.82
C SER A 146 -0.91 12.10 8.51
N GLN A 147 -1.78 11.99 9.52
CA GLN A 147 -3.22 12.22 9.37
C GLN A 147 -3.54 13.67 8.99
N LYS A 148 -2.85 14.65 9.61
CA LYS A 148 -3.01 16.08 9.33
C LYS A 148 -2.60 16.41 7.88
N LEU A 149 -1.43 15.94 7.43
CA LEU A 149 -0.94 16.16 6.07
C LEU A 149 -1.83 15.50 5.01
N ALA A 150 -2.26 14.25 5.23
CA ALA A 150 -3.18 13.55 4.33
C ALA A 150 -4.53 14.28 4.20
N ALA A 151 -5.10 14.77 5.30
CA ALA A 151 -6.36 15.52 5.29
C ALA A 151 -6.22 16.86 4.55
N LEU A 152 -5.12 17.59 4.76
CA LEU A 152 -4.82 18.83 4.04
C LEU A 152 -4.65 18.60 2.54
N ALA A 153 -3.87 17.60 2.14
CA ALA A 153 -3.67 17.24 0.74
C ALA A 153 -5.01 16.88 0.05
N HIS A 154 -5.88 16.13 0.73
CA HIS A 154 -7.21 15.82 0.23
C HIS A 154 -8.09 17.08 0.08
N GLN A 155 -8.11 17.95 1.09
CA GLN A 155 -8.88 19.20 1.07
C GLN A 155 -8.46 20.13 -0.08
N LEU A 156 -7.15 20.34 -0.26
CA LEU A 156 -6.63 21.20 -1.32
C LEU A 156 -6.88 20.59 -2.72
N GLY A 157 -6.71 19.27 -2.89
CA GLY A 157 -7.03 18.59 -4.16
C GLY A 157 -8.51 18.70 -4.55
N LEU A 158 -9.43 18.62 -3.58
CA LEU A 158 -10.87 18.87 -3.83
C LEU A 158 -11.13 20.32 -4.25
N GLN A 159 -10.47 21.28 -3.63
CA GLN A 159 -10.62 22.71 -3.95
C GLN A 159 -10.10 23.03 -5.36
N GLN A 160 -8.94 22.47 -5.75
CA GLN A 160 -8.41 22.58 -7.12
C GLN A 160 -9.36 21.98 -8.16
N THR A 161 -9.94 20.80 -7.88
CA THR A 161 -10.92 20.15 -8.76
C THR A 161 -12.19 20.99 -8.95
N GLN A 162 -12.60 21.75 -7.94
CA GLN A 162 -13.76 22.65 -8.02
C GLN A 162 -13.43 23.93 -8.81
N LEU A 163 -12.24 24.50 -8.62
CA LEU A 163 -11.77 25.68 -9.37
C LEU A 163 -11.52 25.36 -10.86
N GLY A 164 -10.96 24.18 -11.16
CA GLY A 164 -10.80 23.67 -12.52
C GLY A 164 -12.11 23.32 -13.24
N ARG A 165 -13.25 23.35 -12.53
CA ARG A 165 -14.60 23.18 -13.09
C ARG A 165 -15.33 24.50 -13.36
N ALA A 166 -14.64 25.64 -13.29
CA ALA A 166 -15.20 26.91 -13.76
C ALA A 166 -15.71 26.75 -15.21
N PRO A 167 -16.99 27.09 -15.51
CA PRO A 167 -17.55 26.89 -16.84
C PRO A 167 -16.81 27.77 -17.85
N VAL A 168 -16.26 27.16 -18.90
CA VAL A 168 -15.59 27.88 -20.00
C VAL A 168 -16.58 28.88 -20.60
N PRO A 169 -16.34 30.20 -20.52
CA PRO A 169 -17.21 31.17 -21.17
C PRO A 169 -17.08 31.01 -22.69
N ASN A 170 -18.21 30.81 -23.37
CA ASN A 170 -18.31 30.65 -24.83
C ASN A 170 -17.67 29.38 -25.43
N GLN A 171 -18.11 28.19 -24.99
CA GLN A 171 -18.30 27.09 -25.95
C GLN A 171 -19.78 27.01 -26.36
N PRO A 172 -20.13 27.21 -27.64
CA PRO A 172 -21.49 26.94 -28.11
C PRO A 172 -21.76 25.42 -28.06
N PRO A 173 -22.99 24.98 -27.76
CA PRO A 173 -23.30 23.57 -27.60
C PRO A 173 -23.05 22.80 -28.90
N ALA A 174 -22.18 21.81 -28.84
CA ALA A 174 -21.92 20.91 -29.95
C ALA A 174 -23.14 19.99 -30.17
N GLY A 175 -23.63 19.92 -31.42
CA GLY A 175 -24.63 18.93 -31.83
C GLY A 175 -26.04 19.48 -32.13
N ALA A 176 -26.15 20.37 -33.11
CA ALA A 176 -27.42 20.52 -33.82
C ALA A 176 -27.60 19.34 -34.79
N ASN A 177 -28.59 18.46 -34.54
CA ASN A 177 -29.09 17.51 -35.54
C ASN A 177 -30.58 17.18 -35.31
N GLN A 178 -31.42 18.05 -35.87
CA GLN A 178 -32.75 17.87 -36.48
C GLN A 178 -33.86 16.98 -35.84
N PRO A 179 -35.15 17.28 -36.11
CA PRO A 179 -36.24 16.94 -35.18
C PRO A 179 -36.92 15.59 -35.47
N MET A 180 -37.38 14.93 -34.40
CA MET A 180 -38.42 13.90 -34.51
C MET A 180 -39.80 14.43 -34.07
N SER A 181 -40.77 14.06 -34.90
CA SER A 181 -42.21 14.31 -34.86
C SER A 181 -42.93 14.14 -33.52
N ASN A 182 -43.96 14.98 -33.33
CA ASN A 182 -44.98 14.91 -32.27
C ASN A 182 -45.61 13.52 -32.08
N GLN A 183 -45.85 13.11 -30.82
CA GLN A 183 -47.19 12.77 -30.29
C GLN A 183 -47.16 12.71 -28.74
N PRO A 184 -48.32 12.75 -28.03
CA PRO A 184 -48.42 13.41 -26.72
C PRO A 184 -48.18 12.52 -25.49
N ALA A 185 -47.96 13.20 -24.36
CA ALA A 185 -47.74 12.60 -23.05
C ALA A 185 -48.92 11.75 -22.55
N GLN A 186 -48.60 10.64 -21.88
CA GLN A 186 -49.48 9.97 -20.94
C GLN A 186 -48.83 9.98 -19.55
N ALA A 187 -49.55 10.49 -18.57
CA ALA A 187 -49.12 10.49 -17.17
C ALA A 187 -49.40 9.12 -16.54
N THR A 188 -48.41 8.56 -15.84
CA THR A 188 -48.61 7.44 -14.92
C THR A 188 -47.96 7.75 -13.58
N ASN A 189 -48.79 8.01 -12.56
CA ASN A 189 -48.38 8.06 -11.17
C ASN A 189 -47.87 6.69 -10.72
N GLN A 190 -46.68 6.60 -10.13
CA GLN A 190 -46.36 5.68 -9.03
C GLN A 190 -45.26 6.27 -8.11
N PRO A 191 -45.17 5.86 -6.83
CA PRO A 191 -44.46 6.61 -5.79
C PRO A 191 -43.01 6.12 -5.54
N MET A 192 -42.21 6.97 -4.90
CA MET A 192 -40.88 6.59 -4.39
C MET A 192 -40.98 5.61 -3.20
N PRO A 193 -40.06 4.65 -3.06
CA PRO A 193 -39.85 3.91 -1.81
C PRO A 193 -38.96 4.68 -0.83
N ASN A 194 -39.25 4.55 0.47
CA ASN A 194 -38.59 5.26 1.57
C ASN A 194 -37.11 4.87 1.77
N GLN A 195 -36.29 5.85 2.17
CA GLN A 195 -35.08 5.60 2.96
C GLN A 195 -35.46 5.35 4.43
N PRO A 196 -34.86 4.36 5.13
CA PRO A 196 -34.91 4.28 6.58
C PRO A 196 -33.80 5.12 7.22
N MET A 197 -34.16 5.97 8.18
CA MET A 197 -33.19 6.51 9.15
C MET A 197 -32.79 5.41 10.16
N ALA A 198 -31.54 5.42 10.58
CA ALA A 198 -31.08 4.89 11.88
C ALA A 198 -29.98 5.86 12.38
N SER A 199 -30.19 6.63 13.44
CA SER A 199 -30.29 6.28 14.87
C SER A 199 -28.95 6.49 15.58
N GLN A 200 -28.96 7.34 16.60
CA GLN A 200 -27.78 7.74 17.37
C GLN A 200 -27.42 6.75 18.49
N SER A 201 -26.16 6.83 18.93
CA SER A 201 -25.66 6.61 20.30
C SER A 201 -25.81 5.23 20.96
N ALA A 202 -24.66 4.62 21.27
CA ALA A 202 -24.44 3.90 22.54
C ALA A 202 -22.93 3.95 22.91
N GLN A 203 -22.61 4.47 24.10
CA GLN A 203 -21.30 4.30 24.74
C GLN A 203 -21.36 3.10 25.70
N ALA A 204 -20.34 2.26 25.73
CA ALA A 204 -20.02 1.41 26.89
C ALA A 204 -18.56 0.95 26.82
N ALA A 205 -17.90 0.90 27.98
CA ALA A 205 -16.48 0.56 28.12
C ALA A 205 -16.24 -0.96 28.18
N ASN A 206 -15.00 -1.40 27.92
CA ASN A 206 -14.39 -2.49 28.69
C ASN A 206 -12.85 -2.52 28.58
N GLN A 207 -12.20 -2.85 29.69
CA GLN A 207 -10.78 -3.19 29.82
C GLN A 207 -10.61 -4.33 30.87
N PRO A 208 -9.46 -5.03 30.95
CA PRO A 208 -9.46 -6.50 31.02
C PRO A 208 -8.86 -7.13 32.31
N ALA A 209 -9.01 -8.45 32.46
CA ALA A 209 -8.14 -9.40 33.22
C ALA A 209 -8.79 -10.81 33.33
N PRO A 210 -8.07 -11.90 33.72
CA PRO A 210 -6.67 -12.26 33.43
C PRO A 210 -6.46 -13.76 33.03
N ASN A 211 -5.18 -14.10 32.85
CA ASN A 211 -4.56 -15.35 32.34
C ASN A 211 -4.49 -16.55 33.32
N GLN A 212 -4.65 -17.79 32.80
CA GLN A 212 -3.96 -19.06 33.20
C GLN A 212 -3.98 -20.02 31.97
N GLY A 213 -2.99 -20.85 31.62
CA GLY A 213 -1.68 -21.11 32.21
C GLY A 213 -1.46 -22.60 32.51
N PHE A 214 -0.86 -23.39 31.60
CA PHE A 214 -0.22 -24.69 31.90
C PHE A 214 0.78 -25.09 30.78
N ALA A 215 1.75 -25.95 31.11
CA ALA A 215 2.88 -26.29 30.25
C ALA A 215 3.28 -27.77 30.32
N THR A 216 4.18 -28.15 29.39
CA THR A 216 5.12 -29.29 29.36
C THR A 216 4.77 -30.60 28.62
N ALA A 217 5.84 -31.10 27.98
CA ALA A 217 6.19 -32.49 27.65
C ALA A 217 5.71 -33.15 26.32
N ASN A 218 6.72 -33.73 25.66
CA ASN A 218 6.77 -34.60 24.47
C ASN A 218 7.47 -35.92 24.94
N PRO A 219 7.73 -37.00 24.15
CA PRO A 219 7.43 -37.27 22.73
C PRO A 219 6.83 -38.71 22.50
N PRO A 220 7.35 -39.63 21.64
CA PRO A 220 6.67 -40.07 20.40
C PRO A 220 6.45 -41.62 20.29
N VAL A 221 5.97 -42.10 19.12
CA VAL A 221 6.40 -43.34 18.39
C VAL A 221 5.51 -43.56 17.14
N ALA A 222 5.98 -44.33 16.15
CA ALA A 222 5.42 -44.38 14.79
C ALA A 222 4.98 -45.79 14.29
N ASN A 223 4.27 -45.78 13.14
CA ASN A 223 4.32 -46.75 12.04
C ASN A 223 3.51 -48.09 12.13
N GLN A 224 2.58 -48.33 11.18
CA GLN A 224 2.72 -49.34 10.10
C GLN A 224 1.44 -49.59 9.25
N SER A 225 1.62 -49.85 7.93
CA SER A 225 0.87 -50.70 6.94
C SER A 225 -0.65 -50.97 7.07
N SER A 226 -1.51 -51.14 6.05
CA SER A 226 -1.46 -51.34 4.57
C SER A 226 -2.93 -51.37 4.05
N GLY A 227 -3.33 -51.47 2.76
CA GLY A 227 -2.69 -51.68 1.44
C GLY A 227 -3.77 -52.06 0.37
N THR A 228 -3.35 -52.55 -0.82
CA THR A 228 -4.17 -53.09 -1.97
C THR A 228 -5.21 -52.14 -2.63
N ALA A 229 -5.63 -52.29 -3.89
CA ALA A 229 -5.01 -52.73 -5.15
C ALA A 229 -5.90 -52.26 -6.36
N ASN A 230 -5.32 -52.04 -7.54
CA ASN A 230 -6.02 -51.68 -8.81
C ASN A 230 -6.47 -52.95 -9.58
N PRO A 231 -7.38 -52.92 -10.58
CA PRO A 231 -6.93 -52.72 -11.97
C PRO A 231 -7.92 -52.09 -13.01
N SER A 232 -7.36 -51.21 -13.85
CA SER A 232 -7.43 -51.05 -15.32
C SER A 232 -8.39 -51.91 -16.19
N ILE A 233 -9.06 -51.28 -17.18
CA ILE A 233 -9.20 -51.71 -18.60
C ILE A 233 -9.20 -50.43 -19.50
N ALA A 234 -8.73 -50.53 -20.75
CA ALA A 234 -8.61 -49.44 -21.74
C ALA A 234 -9.40 -49.72 -23.04
N ASP A 235 -9.65 -48.68 -23.84
CA ASP A 235 -9.85 -48.74 -25.30
C ASP A 235 -9.53 -47.37 -25.95
N GLU A 236 -9.05 -47.39 -27.20
CA GLU A 236 -8.58 -46.27 -28.05
C GLU A 236 -9.40 -46.24 -29.37
N PRO A 237 -9.13 -45.38 -30.39
CA PRO A 237 -8.75 -43.95 -30.42
C PRO A 237 -9.61 -43.13 -31.45
N THR A 238 -9.53 -41.78 -31.49
CA THR A 238 -9.50 -40.97 -32.75
C THR A 238 -9.36 -39.45 -32.55
N GLU A 239 -8.55 -38.84 -33.41
CA GLU A 239 -8.64 -37.49 -34.03
C GLU A 239 -8.73 -36.18 -33.19
N THR A 240 -7.55 -35.55 -33.07
CA THR A 240 -7.29 -34.12 -33.36
C THR A 240 -8.18 -33.02 -32.78
N ALA A 241 -7.68 -32.34 -31.73
CA ALA A 241 -8.07 -30.95 -31.40
C ALA A 241 -6.88 -30.15 -30.82
N ASN A 242 -5.80 -30.02 -31.60
CA ASN A 242 -4.63 -29.22 -31.24
C ASN A 242 -4.90 -27.71 -31.42
N ALA A 243 -5.84 -27.14 -30.64
CA ALA A 243 -6.12 -25.69 -30.60
C ALA A 243 -7.05 -25.27 -29.41
N PRO A 244 -6.50 -25.08 -28.19
CA PRO A 244 -6.99 -23.95 -27.38
C PRO A 244 -5.89 -22.98 -26.92
N ALA A 245 -4.78 -23.49 -26.38
CA ALA A 245 -3.79 -22.69 -25.66
C ALA A 245 -3.11 -21.60 -26.52
N ALA A 246 -2.79 -21.90 -27.78
CA ALA A 246 -2.12 -20.95 -28.68
C ALA A 246 -2.97 -19.71 -29.03
N ASN A 247 -4.30 -19.83 -28.99
CA ASN A 247 -5.20 -18.70 -29.24
C ASN A 247 -5.34 -17.82 -27.99
N ILE A 248 -5.44 -18.44 -26.80
CA ILE A 248 -5.50 -17.74 -25.52
C ILE A 248 -4.24 -16.88 -25.29
N ALA A 249 -3.05 -17.41 -25.57
CA ALA A 249 -1.79 -16.68 -25.42
C ALA A 249 -1.75 -15.36 -26.21
N SER A 250 -2.36 -15.32 -27.40
CA SER A 250 -2.46 -14.09 -28.22
C SER A 250 -3.51 -13.08 -27.74
N GLN A 251 -4.40 -13.46 -26.84
CA GLN A 251 -5.47 -12.60 -26.32
C GLN A 251 -5.11 -11.94 -24.99
N VAL A 252 -4.21 -12.55 -24.20
CA VAL A 252 -3.71 -11.97 -22.94
C VAL A 252 -2.78 -10.80 -23.23
N GLN A 253 -3.02 -9.64 -22.60
CA GLN A 253 -2.22 -8.42 -22.78
C GLN A 253 -1.83 -7.81 -21.42
N GLU A 254 -0.71 -7.09 -21.39
CA GLU A 254 -0.29 -6.33 -20.20
C GLU A 254 -1.35 -5.27 -19.84
N GLY A 255 -1.65 -5.14 -18.55
CA GLY A 255 -2.69 -4.26 -18.03
C GLY A 255 -4.09 -4.87 -17.90
N MET A 256 -4.33 -6.11 -18.37
CA MET A 256 -5.60 -6.81 -18.15
C MET A 256 -5.78 -7.22 -16.69
N ASP A 257 -7.01 -7.09 -16.17
CA ASP A 257 -7.37 -7.62 -14.85
C ASP A 257 -7.31 -9.16 -14.86
N VAL A 258 -6.90 -9.78 -13.76
CA VAL A 258 -6.92 -11.23 -13.59
C VAL A 258 -7.88 -11.59 -12.48
N VAL A 259 -8.86 -12.46 -12.79
CA VAL A 259 -9.87 -12.94 -11.84
C VAL A 259 -9.88 -14.47 -11.77
N GLY A 260 -10.29 -15.01 -10.62
CA GLY A 260 -10.54 -16.45 -10.47
C GLY A 260 -11.79 -16.92 -11.20
N SER A 261 -12.03 -18.23 -11.21
CA SER A 261 -13.24 -18.85 -11.79
C SER A 261 -14.54 -18.45 -11.05
N ASP A 262 -14.39 -17.88 -9.87
CA ASP A 262 -15.42 -17.28 -9.02
C ASP A 262 -15.57 -15.76 -9.21
N MET A 263 -14.92 -15.20 -10.23
CA MET A 263 -14.89 -13.77 -10.58
C MET A 263 -14.31 -12.85 -9.51
N ARG A 264 -13.67 -13.39 -8.46
CA ARG A 264 -12.94 -12.58 -7.46
C ARG A 264 -11.59 -12.11 -8.03
N PRO A 265 -11.12 -10.89 -7.68
CA PRO A 265 -9.86 -10.36 -8.19
C PRO A 265 -8.64 -11.12 -7.65
N VAL A 266 -7.67 -11.36 -8.53
CA VAL A 266 -6.38 -12.00 -8.21
C VAL A 266 -5.24 -10.99 -8.33
N GLY A 267 -5.22 -10.20 -9.41
CA GLY A 267 -4.14 -9.27 -9.72
C GLY A 267 -4.27 -8.67 -11.12
N VAL A 268 -3.18 -8.17 -11.69
CA VAL A 268 -3.12 -7.58 -13.04
C VAL A 268 -2.02 -8.25 -13.86
N VAL A 269 -2.23 -8.46 -15.16
CA VAL A 269 -1.18 -8.97 -16.07
C VAL A 269 -0.08 -7.91 -16.20
N ARG A 270 1.11 -8.21 -15.66
CA ARG A 270 2.28 -7.32 -15.70
C ARG A 270 3.23 -7.63 -16.86
N ASN A 271 3.31 -8.88 -17.30
CA ASN A 271 4.11 -9.26 -18.46
C ASN A 271 3.62 -10.58 -19.08
N VAL A 272 3.64 -10.69 -20.40
CA VAL A 272 3.26 -11.92 -21.15
C VAL A 272 4.51 -12.50 -21.81
N ARG A 273 4.64 -13.84 -21.78
CA ARG A 273 5.78 -14.59 -22.30
C ARG A 273 5.32 -15.78 -23.14
N ASP A 274 6.26 -16.52 -23.71
CA ASP A 274 5.98 -17.65 -24.62
C ASP A 274 5.12 -18.76 -24.00
N ASN A 275 5.24 -19.02 -22.69
CA ASN A 275 4.58 -20.14 -22.01
C ASN A 275 3.75 -19.72 -20.76
N ASP A 276 3.96 -18.52 -20.24
CA ASP A 276 3.32 -18.01 -19.02
C ASP A 276 3.07 -16.51 -19.10
N PHE A 277 2.30 -15.99 -18.14
CA PHE A 277 2.19 -14.55 -17.89
C PHE A 277 2.34 -14.24 -16.40
N ARG A 278 3.02 -13.13 -16.12
CA ARG A 278 3.28 -12.61 -14.77
C ARG A 278 2.06 -11.83 -14.29
N ILE A 279 1.48 -12.26 -13.18
CA ILE A 279 0.39 -11.57 -12.46
C ILE A 279 1.02 -10.75 -11.33
N ASP A 280 0.88 -9.43 -11.37
CA ASP A 280 1.15 -8.55 -10.23
C ASP A 280 0.01 -8.67 -9.21
N ILE A 281 0.38 -8.91 -7.95
CA ILE A 281 -0.57 -9.02 -6.84
C ILE A 281 -0.20 -7.95 -5.81
N PRO A 282 -1.09 -6.98 -5.53
CA PRO A 282 -0.80 -5.89 -4.61
C PRO A 282 -0.23 -6.36 -3.26
N MET A 283 0.90 -5.77 -2.88
CA MET A 283 1.66 -6.06 -1.65
C MET A 283 2.19 -7.50 -1.53
N GLN A 284 2.25 -8.27 -2.62
CA GLN A 284 2.61 -9.69 -2.60
C GLN A 284 3.58 -10.04 -3.73
N ARG A 285 4.10 -11.28 -3.71
CA ARG A 285 4.97 -11.77 -4.77
C ARG A 285 4.14 -12.04 -6.03
N ASP A 286 4.69 -11.66 -7.18
CA ASP A 286 4.08 -12.00 -8.47
C ASP A 286 3.93 -13.51 -8.63
N LEU A 287 2.85 -13.92 -9.30
CA LEU A 287 2.66 -15.29 -9.77
C LEU A 287 2.97 -15.40 -11.26
N TYR A 288 3.39 -16.57 -11.71
CA TYR A 288 3.63 -16.89 -13.12
C TYR A 288 2.58 -17.91 -13.53
N ALA A 289 1.51 -17.45 -14.19
CA ALA A 289 0.39 -18.27 -14.57
C ALA A 289 0.62 -18.88 -15.97
N PRO A 290 0.62 -20.21 -16.11
CA PRO A 290 0.65 -20.84 -17.43
C PRO A 290 -0.69 -20.64 -18.16
N PHE A 291 -0.67 -20.64 -19.50
CA PHE A 291 -1.88 -20.38 -20.29
C PHE A 291 -2.97 -21.47 -20.18
N ASP A 292 -2.65 -22.66 -19.67
CA ASP A 292 -3.62 -23.72 -19.37
C ASP A 292 -4.44 -23.46 -18.08
N ALA A 293 -4.00 -22.52 -17.23
CA ALA A 293 -4.77 -22.00 -16.11
C ALA A 293 -5.86 -21.00 -16.52
N VAL A 294 -5.90 -20.57 -17.78
CA VAL A 294 -6.88 -19.60 -18.28
C VAL A 294 -8.13 -20.33 -18.78
N GLN A 295 -9.28 -19.98 -18.21
CA GLN A 295 -10.59 -20.46 -18.65
C GLN A 295 -11.11 -19.66 -19.85
N ASN A 296 -10.93 -18.34 -19.83
CA ASN A 296 -11.39 -17.44 -20.89
C ASN A 296 -10.70 -16.07 -20.82
N VAL A 297 -10.72 -15.30 -21.91
CA VAL A 297 -10.25 -13.92 -21.97
C VAL A 297 -11.37 -13.04 -22.54
N THR A 298 -11.60 -11.87 -21.96
CA THR A 298 -12.54 -10.85 -22.48
C THR A 298 -11.77 -9.65 -23.04
N ALA A 299 -12.46 -8.57 -23.39
CA ALA A 299 -11.83 -7.32 -23.79
C ALA A 299 -11.00 -6.65 -22.67
N ASP A 300 -11.22 -6.99 -21.40
CA ASP A 300 -10.64 -6.29 -20.24
C ASP A 300 -9.98 -7.20 -19.18
N ARG A 301 -10.30 -8.50 -19.16
CA ARG A 301 -9.83 -9.42 -18.11
C ARG A 301 -9.51 -10.84 -18.60
N VAL A 302 -8.59 -11.46 -17.87
CA VAL A 302 -8.27 -12.89 -17.92
C VAL A 302 -9.03 -13.61 -16.80
N ILE A 303 -9.79 -14.64 -17.14
CA ILE A 303 -10.54 -15.47 -16.19
C ILE A 303 -9.79 -16.78 -16.04
N LEU A 304 -9.34 -17.10 -14.84
CA LEU A 304 -8.65 -18.36 -14.52
C LEU A 304 -9.67 -19.49 -14.27
N ASN A 305 -9.27 -20.74 -14.51
CA ASN A 305 -10.08 -21.92 -14.19
C ASN A 305 -10.04 -22.32 -12.70
N ILE A 306 -9.34 -21.55 -11.87
CA ILE A 306 -9.10 -21.77 -10.43
C ILE A 306 -9.73 -20.63 -9.60
N PRO A 307 -10.38 -20.90 -8.45
CA PRO A 307 -10.93 -19.86 -7.58
C PRO A 307 -9.85 -18.92 -7.02
N ALA A 308 -10.15 -17.63 -6.86
CA ALA A 308 -9.13 -16.61 -6.61
C ALA A 308 -8.29 -16.80 -5.32
N ASP A 309 -8.84 -17.49 -4.31
CA ASP A 309 -8.10 -17.84 -3.08
C ASP A 309 -7.15 -19.03 -3.28
N GLN A 310 -7.49 -19.97 -4.16
CA GLN A 310 -6.68 -21.18 -4.44
C GLN A 310 -5.55 -20.93 -5.44
N VAL A 311 -5.61 -19.86 -6.25
CA VAL A 311 -4.59 -19.51 -7.27
C VAL A 311 -3.16 -19.48 -6.70
N ARG A 312 -3.01 -19.17 -5.41
CA ARG A 312 -1.71 -19.06 -4.72
C ARG A 312 -1.11 -20.42 -4.35
N ASP A 313 -1.96 -21.39 -4.08
CA ASP A 313 -1.57 -22.75 -3.65
C ASP A 313 -1.21 -23.64 -4.84
N MET A 314 -1.48 -23.17 -6.08
CA MET A 314 -1.14 -23.84 -7.33
C MET A 314 0.38 -24.06 -7.54
N ASN A 315 1.22 -23.38 -6.75
CA ASN A 315 2.68 -23.54 -6.75
C ASN A 315 3.31 -23.51 -8.16
N TRP A 316 2.79 -22.64 -9.03
CA TRP A 316 3.26 -22.53 -10.41
C TRP A 316 4.75 -22.21 -10.47
N SER A 317 5.45 -22.91 -11.37
CA SER A 317 6.90 -22.86 -11.49
C SER A 317 7.41 -21.46 -11.82
N LYS A 318 8.41 -21.00 -11.07
CA LYS A 318 9.22 -19.86 -11.50
C LYS A 318 10.14 -20.32 -12.63
N PRO A 319 10.19 -19.63 -13.78
CA PRO A 319 11.14 -19.97 -14.82
C PRO A 319 12.59 -19.83 -14.32
N SER A 320 13.48 -20.67 -14.86
CA SER A 320 14.90 -20.65 -14.51
C SER A 320 15.53 -19.30 -14.87
N LEU A 321 16.39 -18.77 -13.99
CA LEU A 321 17.09 -17.48 -14.18
C LEU A 321 18.25 -17.56 -15.19
N MET A 322 18.19 -18.48 -16.16
CA MET A 322 19.17 -18.67 -17.22
C MET A 322 18.43 -18.75 -18.56
N GLY A 323 18.49 -17.64 -19.30
CA GLY A 323 17.92 -17.39 -20.61
C GLY A 323 18.27 -15.97 -21.03
#